data_AF-A0A2S2PWS0-F1
#
_entry.id   AF-A0A2S2PWS0-F1
#
_cell.length_a   1.000
_cell.length_b   1.000
_cell.length_c   1.000
_cell.angle_alpha   90.00
_cell.angle_beta   90.00
_cell.angle_gamma   90.00
#
_symmetry.space_group_name_H-M   'P 1'
#
loop_
_entity.id
_entity.type
_entity.pdbx_description
1 polymer ?
#
loop_
_entity_poly.entity_id
_entity_poly.type
_entity_poly.pdbx_seq_one_letter_code
_entity_poly.pdbx_strand_id
1 'polypeptide(L)'
;MSLLMYHQMVLIKKTYILLNKIDKLQSQIFEKEKQHWRAVLKRIISAISFLAKHSDVFRGSSDVIYTKNNGKCLGRIEMLAKFDPIIIDYVNRIKNNETYVHFFGPQIQE
;
A
#
# COMPACT_ATOMS: atom_id res chain seq x y z
N MET A 1 -4.72 24.88 47.31
CA MET A 1 -4.57 24.62 45.86
C MET A 1 -3.97 25.87 45.23
N SER A 2 -2.73 25.85 44.74
CA SER A 2 -2.11 27.07 44.15
C SER A 2 -2.58 27.27 42.70
N LEU A 3 -2.66 28.53 42.24
CA LEU A 3 -3.03 28.91 40.86
C LEU A 3 -2.13 28.20 39.82
N LEU A 4 -0.86 28.01 40.15
CA LEU A 4 0.11 27.27 39.33
C LEU A 4 -0.33 25.82 39.10
N MET A 5 -0.82 25.14 40.14
CA MET A 5 -1.26 23.76 40.04
C MET A 5 -2.55 23.63 39.22
N TYR A 6 -3.45 24.60 39.31
CA TYR A 6 -4.64 24.67 38.45
C TYR A 6 -4.26 24.84 36.98
N HIS A 7 -3.34 25.74 36.67
CA HIS A 7 -2.84 25.94 35.30
C HIS A 7 -2.18 24.67 34.74
N GLN A 8 -1.35 23.99 35.53
CA GLN A 8 -0.76 22.70 35.14
C GLN A 8 -1.83 21.62 34.86
N MET A 9 -2.87 21.53 35.70
CA MET A 9 -3.95 20.57 35.51
C MET A 9 -4.73 20.81 34.20
N VAL A 10 -4.97 22.09 33.84
CA VAL A 10 -5.59 22.45 32.56
C VAL A 10 -4.70 22.06 31.37
N LEU A 11 -3.40 22.29 31.46
CA LEU A 11 -2.44 21.88 30.43
C LEU A 11 -2.42 20.36 30.22
N ILE A 12 -2.36 19.59 31.31
CA ILE A 12 -2.37 18.11 31.26
C ILE A 12 -3.66 17.59 30.60
N LYS A 13 -4.81 18.19 30.93
CA LYS A 13 -6.07 17.79 30.30
C LYS A 13 -6.08 18.10 28.80
N LYS A 14 -5.50 19.24 28.39
CA LYS A 14 -5.39 19.62 26.98
C LYS A 14 -4.45 18.68 26.22
N THR A 15 -3.29 18.33 26.78
CA THR A 15 -2.35 17.40 26.13
C THR A 15 -2.92 16.00 26.00
N TYR A 16 -3.62 15.49 27.03
CA TYR A 16 -4.30 14.20 26.98
C TYR A 16 -5.32 14.12 25.84
N ILE A 17 -6.15 15.16 25.66
CA ILE A 17 -7.14 15.21 24.58
C ILE A 17 -6.45 15.24 23.20
N LEU A 18 -5.35 15.97 23.06
CA LEU A 18 -4.60 16.04 21.81
C LEU A 18 -3.97 14.69 21.47
N LEU A 19 -3.37 14.00 22.44
CA LEU A 19 -2.79 12.66 22.25
C LEU A 19 -3.86 11.66 21.78
N ASN A 20 -4.99 11.58 22.47
CA ASN A 20 -6.10 10.72 22.05
C ASN A 20 -6.59 11.00 20.62
N LYS A 21 -6.60 12.29 20.21
CA LYS A 21 -6.99 12.66 18.86
C LYS A 21 -5.96 12.20 17.82
N ILE A 22 -4.67 12.31 18.14
CA ILE A 22 -3.57 11.81 17.30
C ILE A 22 -3.67 10.29 17.16
N ASP A 23 -3.83 9.56 18.27
CA ASP A 23 -3.94 8.09 18.26
C ASP A 23 -5.11 7.61 17.40
N LYS A 24 -6.25 8.32 17.50
CA LYS A 24 -7.43 8.03 16.68
C LYS A 24 -7.18 8.29 15.20
N LEU A 25 -6.54 9.40 14.85
CA LEU A 25 -6.21 9.73 13.46
C LEU A 25 -5.21 8.73 12.87
N GLN A 26 -4.17 8.37 13.63
CA GLN A 26 -3.20 7.36 13.22
C GLN A 26 -3.86 6.01 12.97
N SER A 27 -4.75 5.58 13.88
CA SER A 27 -5.51 4.34 13.73
C SER A 27 -6.38 4.34 12.47
N GLN A 28 -7.02 5.46 12.14
CA GLN A 28 -7.82 5.61 10.94
C GLN A 28 -6.97 5.56 9.65
N ILE A 29 -5.80 6.21 9.65
CA ILE A 29 -4.87 6.17 8.52
C ILE A 29 -4.35 4.73 8.32
N PHE A 30 -3.97 4.07 9.41
CA PHE A 30 -3.48 2.69 9.39
C PHE A 30 -4.53 1.72 8.81
N GLU A 31 -5.78 1.80 9.26
CA GLU A 31 -6.83 0.92 8.73
C GLU A 31 -7.16 1.23 7.26
N LYS A 32 -7.07 2.49 6.81
CA LYS A 32 -7.21 2.83 5.39
C LYS A 32 -6.08 2.23 4.54
N GLU A 33 -4.83 2.35 4.97
CA GLU A 33 -3.68 1.76 4.27
C GLU A 33 -3.82 0.23 4.21
N LYS A 34 -4.19 -0.41 5.32
CA LYS A 34 -4.43 -1.85 5.38
C LYS A 34 -5.52 -2.30 4.40
N GLN A 35 -6.62 -1.55 4.30
CA GLN A 35 -7.68 -1.82 3.33
C GLN A 35 -7.18 -1.63 1.88
N HIS A 36 -6.43 -0.58 1.61
CA HIS A 36 -5.80 -0.33 0.31
C HIS A 36 -4.90 -1.51 -0.10
N TRP A 37 -3.96 -1.92 0.75
CA TRP A 37 -3.04 -3.01 0.46
C TRP A 37 -3.73 -4.37 0.28
N ARG A 38 -4.78 -4.66 1.06
CA ARG A 38 -5.62 -5.84 0.83
C ARG A 38 -6.30 -5.81 -0.55
N ALA A 39 -6.78 -4.65 -0.96
CA ALA A 39 -7.43 -4.48 -2.25
C ALA A 39 -6.43 -4.63 -3.42
N VAL A 40 -5.20 -4.15 -3.27
CA VAL A 40 -4.09 -4.39 -4.21
C VAL A 40 -3.78 -5.88 -4.30
N LEU A 41 -3.55 -6.55 -3.17
CA LEU A 41 -3.22 -7.97 -3.10
C LEU A 41 -4.28 -8.85 -3.76
N LYS A 42 -5.57 -8.58 -3.54
CA LYS A 42 -6.67 -9.33 -4.16
C LYS A 42 -6.58 -9.34 -5.69
N ARG A 43 -6.17 -8.22 -6.30
CA ARG A 43 -6.04 -8.06 -7.75
C ARG A 43 -4.79 -8.74 -8.29
N ILE A 44 -3.68 -8.61 -7.56
CA ILE A 44 -2.43 -9.33 -7.85
C ILE A 44 -2.68 -10.84 -7.85
N ILE A 45 -3.29 -11.38 -6.81
CA ILE A 45 -3.64 -12.80 -6.72
C ILE A 45 -4.54 -13.22 -7.89
N SER A 46 -5.54 -12.40 -8.23
CA SER A 46 -6.43 -12.69 -9.37
C SER A 46 -5.66 -12.74 -10.70
N ALA A 47 -4.71 -11.83 -10.92
CA ALA A 47 -3.84 -11.85 -12.10
C ALA A 47 -2.95 -13.09 -12.14
N ILE A 48 -2.33 -13.46 -11.01
CA ILE A 48 -1.49 -14.65 -10.88
C ILE A 48 -2.33 -15.92 -11.13
N SER A 49 -3.48 -16.06 -10.48
CA SER A 49 -4.37 -17.21 -10.66
C SER A 49 -4.85 -17.37 -12.10
N PHE A 50 -5.14 -16.25 -12.78
CA PHE A 50 -5.49 -16.28 -14.21
C PHE A 50 -4.33 -16.82 -15.06
N LEU A 51 -3.12 -16.29 -14.88
CA LEU A 51 -1.94 -16.75 -15.63
C LEU A 51 -1.59 -18.21 -15.34
N ALA A 52 -1.68 -18.63 -14.08
CA ALA A 52 -1.45 -20.01 -13.65
C ALA A 52 -2.39 -20.99 -14.37
N LYS A 53 -3.68 -20.65 -14.45
CA LYS A 53 -4.69 -21.46 -15.12
C LYS A 53 -4.40 -21.65 -16.62
N HIS A 54 -3.70 -20.71 -17.24
CA HIS A 54 -3.37 -20.72 -18.66
C HIS A 54 -1.93 -21.16 -18.96
N SER A 55 -1.19 -21.65 -17.96
CA SER A 55 0.24 -22.05 -18.09
C SER A 55 1.11 -20.95 -18.69
N ASP A 56 0.76 -19.70 -18.40
CA ASP A 56 1.44 -18.54 -18.96
C ASP A 56 2.75 -18.24 -18.20
N VAL A 57 3.78 -17.82 -18.95
CA VAL A 57 5.05 -17.40 -18.34
C VAL A 57 4.83 -16.11 -17.55
N PHE A 58 4.97 -16.20 -16.23
CA PHE A 58 4.75 -15.08 -15.32
C PHE A 58 5.78 -13.96 -15.49
N ARG A 59 7.06 -14.33 -15.60
CA ARG A 59 8.19 -13.42 -15.61
C ARG A 59 8.72 -13.19 -17.03
N GLY A 60 9.46 -12.12 -17.20
CA GLY A 60 10.30 -11.90 -18.37
C GLY A 60 11.73 -11.59 -17.95
N SER A 61 12.53 -11.05 -18.87
CA SER A 61 13.92 -10.67 -18.59
C SER A 61 14.06 -9.37 -17.78
N SER A 62 12.95 -8.66 -17.53
CA SER A 62 12.91 -7.49 -16.65
C SER A 62 11.88 -7.69 -15.54
N ASP A 63 12.17 -7.15 -14.37
CA ASP A 63 11.31 -7.11 -13.18
C ASP A 63 10.72 -5.72 -12.93
N VAL A 64 10.91 -4.79 -13.87
CA VAL A 64 10.46 -3.41 -13.77
C VAL A 64 9.15 -3.21 -14.54
N ILE A 65 8.21 -2.46 -13.96
CA ILE A 65 6.95 -2.15 -14.64
C ILE A 65 7.19 -1.16 -15.79
N TYR A 66 6.49 -1.33 -16.91
CA TYR A 66 6.62 -0.59 -18.17
C TYR A 66 7.97 -0.70 -18.88
N THR A 67 8.77 -1.73 -18.60
CA THR A 67 9.96 -2.06 -19.39
C THR A 67 9.70 -3.20 -20.36
N LYS A 68 10.50 -3.25 -21.43
CA LYS A 68 10.41 -4.33 -22.42
C LYS A 68 10.71 -5.67 -21.74
N ASN A 69 9.97 -6.71 -22.13
CA ASN A 69 10.13 -8.07 -21.64
C ASN A 69 9.96 -8.20 -20.10
N ASN A 70 9.03 -7.49 -19.50
CA ASN A 70 8.76 -7.59 -18.05
C ASN A 70 7.81 -8.75 -17.65
N GLY A 71 7.47 -9.61 -18.60
CA GLY A 71 6.66 -10.80 -18.36
C GLY A 71 5.16 -10.53 -18.34
N LYS A 72 4.36 -11.60 -18.46
CA LYS A 72 2.90 -11.47 -18.53
C LYS A 72 2.27 -11.00 -17.23
N CYS A 73 2.93 -11.25 -16.09
CA CYS A 73 2.42 -10.84 -14.79
C CYS A 73 2.42 -9.31 -14.64
N LEU A 74 3.58 -8.68 -14.85
CA LEU A 74 3.67 -7.21 -14.84
C LEU A 74 2.82 -6.60 -15.97
N GLY A 75 2.80 -7.21 -17.17
CA GLY A 75 1.90 -6.79 -18.24
C GLY A 75 0.40 -6.82 -17.86
N ARG A 76 -0.03 -7.76 -17.00
CA ARG A 76 -1.42 -7.80 -16.49
C ARG A 76 -1.68 -6.67 -15.51
N ILE A 77 -0.70 -6.32 -14.67
CA ILE A 77 -0.79 -5.17 -13.76
C ILE A 77 -0.84 -3.87 -14.55
N GLU A 78 -0.03 -3.72 -15.60
CA GLU A 78 -0.10 -2.57 -16.52
C GLU A 78 -1.45 -2.45 -17.20
N MET A 79 -2.05 -3.57 -17.62
CA MET A 79 -3.39 -3.59 -18.19
C MET A 79 -4.42 -3.09 -17.17
N LEU A 80 -4.39 -3.59 -15.94
CA LEU A 80 -5.29 -3.13 -14.87
C LEU A 80 -5.07 -1.65 -14.53
N ALA A 81 -3.82 -1.17 -14.57
CA ALA A 81 -3.47 0.23 -14.33
C ALA A 81 -4.08 1.20 -15.36
N LYS A 82 -4.70 0.72 -16.44
CA LYS A 82 -5.43 1.58 -17.38
C LYS A 82 -6.81 2.02 -16.88
N PHE A 83 -7.40 1.30 -15.92
CA PHE A 83 -8.79 1.55 -15.52
C PHE A 83 -9.11 1.25 -14.05
N ASP A 84 -8.32 0.42 -13.36
CA ASP A 84 -8.54 0.11 -11.96
C ASP A 84 -7.89 1.16 -11.06
N PRO A 85 -8.66 1.98 -10.31
CA PRO A 85 -8.12 3.08 -9.52
C PRO A 85 -7.16 2.62 -8.42
N ILE A 86 -7.34 1.40 -7.90
CA ILE A 86 -6.47 0.86 -6.85
C ILE A 86 -5.12 0.44 -7.42
N ILE A 87 -5.11 -0.11 -8.64
CA ILE A 87 -3.86 -0.43 -9.33
C ILE A 87 -3.17 0.81 -9.86
N ILE A 88 -3.92 1.82 -10.33
CA ILE A 88 -3.36 3.12 -10.72
C ILE A 88 -2.56 3.72 -9.56
N ASP A 89 -3.18 3.79 -8.37
CA ASP A 89 -2.51 4.30 -7.16
C ASP A 89 -1.28 3.45 -6.80
N TYR A 90 -1.41 2.13 -6.77
CA TYR A 90 -0.29 1.21 -6.50
C TYR A 90 0.91 1.44 -7.44
N VAL A 91 0.65 1.55 -8.75
CA VAL A 91 1.69 1.78 -9.75
C VAL A 91 2.36 3.15 -9.58
N ASN A 92 1.60 4.18 -9.23
CA ASN A 92 2.15 5.50 -8.93
C ASN A 92 3.05 5.47 -7.68
N ARG A 93 2.60 4.79 -6.62
CA ARG A 93 3.40 4.62 -5.40
C ARG A 93 4.71 3.86 -5.66
N ILE A 94 4.71 2.85 -6.54
CA ILE A 94 5.94 2.18 -6.97
C ILE A 94 6.87 3.16 -7.69
N LYS A 95 6.36 3.92 -8.67
CA LYS A 95 7.17 4.88 -9.44
C LYS A 95 7.78 5.98 -8.57
N ASN A 96 7.07 6.37 -7.52
CA ASN A 96 7.51 7.39 -6.58
C ASN A 96 8.40 6.85 -5.45
N ASN A 97 8.72 5.54 -5.44
CA ASN A 97 9.43 4.86 -4.34
C ASN A 97 8.74 5.02 -2.97
N GLU A 98 7.42 5.13 -2.96
CA GLU A 98 6.60 5.24 -1.74
C GLU A 98 6.30 3.85 -1.14
N THR A 99 6.69 2.77 -1.83
CA THR A 99 6.45 1.39 -1.41
C THR A 99 7.77 0.66 -1.21
N TYR A 100 8.02 0.18 0.01
CA TYR A 100 9.21 -0.61 0.33
C TYR A 100 9.14 -2.07 -0.13
N VAL A 101 7.93 -2.61 -0.36
CA VAL A 101 7.72 -4.01 -0.76
C VAL A 101 7.22 -4.07 -2.20
N HIS A 102 8.08 -4.49 -3.10
CA HIS A 102 7.69 -4.83 -4.46
C HIS A 102 7.22 -6.29 -4.49
N PHE A 103 5.91 -6.53 -4.46
CA PHE A 103 5.31 -7.87 -4.53
C PHE A 103 5.74 -8.68 -5.78
N PHE A 104 6.30 -8.01 -6.79
CA PHE A 104 6.83 -8.61 -8.02
C PHE A 104 8.36 -8.66 -8.07
N GLY A 105 9.04 -8.31 -6.97
CA GLY A 105 10.48 -8.42 -6.88
C GLY A 105 10.94 -9.88 -7.05
N PRO A 106 12.22 -10.10 -7.42
CA PRO A 106 12.79 -11.44 -7.62
C PRO A 106 12.48 -12.41 -6.47
N GLN A 107 12.46 -11.91 -5.25
CA GLN A 107 12.38 -12.65 -3.99
C GLN A 107 10.99 -13.24 -3.64
N ILE A 108 9.89 -12.73 -4.24
CA ILE A 108 8.52 -13.11 -3.82
C ILE A 108 7.87 -14.14 -4.75
N GLN A 109 8.37 -14.28 -5.97
CA GLN A 109 7.77 -15.15 -6.99
C GLN A 109 8.66 -16.38 -7.30
N GLU A 110 9.35 -16.89 -6.29
CA GLU A 110 9.94 -18.24 -6.28
C GLU A 110 8.91 -19.28 -5.81
#